data_AF-A0A2V4MZQ1-F1
#
_entry.id   AF-A0A2V4MZQ1-F1
#
_cell.length_a   1.000
_cell.length_b   1.000
_cell.length_c   1.000
_cell.angle_alpha   90.00
_cell.angle_beta   90.00
_cell.angle_gamma   90.00
#
_symmetry.space_group_name_H-M   'P 1'
#
loop_
_entity.id
_entity.type
_entity.pdbx_description
1 polymer ?
#
loop_
_entity_poly.entity_id
_entity_poly.type
_entity_poly.pdbx_seq_one_letter_code
_entity_poly.pdbx_strand_id
1 'polypeptide(L)'
;MYAAAAAFYAAHHHLDPTDLDHDGPLMAWIVRQRHLKGCGELGPTRITELDALGMIWSKNANAWERGLAYAKAFHHQHGHLAIPATAKLDDYAVGAWMRRQRKAAGLTHDQAAKLDGLDELWRFEPDWNRSYRRLLAYLAVGGTLDGPANRTGGEADPTFRPGTWLRKQDKARTVGKLTEQQTALLDELRRPPWPSPTDSPNSPRGNSFGRNRPVGC
;
A
#
# COMPACT_ATOMS: atom_id res chain seq x y z
N MET A 1 -1.07 18.41 -25.07
CA MET A 1 -0.09 17.95 -24.06
C MET A 1 -0.70 17.62 -22.70
N TYR A 2 -1.55 18.46 -22.09
CA TYR A 2 -2.20 18.08 -20.82
C TYR A 2 -2.96 16.74 -20.91
N ALA A 3 -3.71 16.51 -21.99
CA ALA A 3 -4.37 15.22 -22.22
C ALA A 3 -3.40 14.02 -22.25
N ALA A 4 -2.18 14.19 -22.78
CA ALA A 4 -1.15 13.15 -22.75
C ALA A 4 -0.63 12.90 -21.33
N ALA A 5 -0.48 13.96 -20.51
CA ALA A 5 -0.15 13.81 -19.10
C ALA A 5 -1.25 13.10 -18.31
N ALA A 6 -2.51 13.41 -18.59
CA ALA A 6 -3.66 12.74 -17.99
C ALA A 6 -3.74 11.26 -18.41
N ALA A 7 -3.50 10.95 -19.69
CA ALA A 7 -3.45 9.58 -20.19
C ALA A 7 -2.30 8.78 -19.56
N PHE A 8 -1.11 9.39 -19.45
CA PHE A 8 0.03 8.79 -18.75
C PHE A 8 -0.32 8.50 -17.29
N TYR A 9 -0.90 9.48 -16.59
CA TYR A 9 -1.31 9.28 -15.19
C TYR A 9 -2.38 8.19 -15.04
N ALA A 10 -3.33 8.09 -15.97
CA ALA A 10 -4.35 7.04 -15.94
C ALA A 10 -3.75 5.63 -16.08
N ALA A 11 -2.65 5.48 -16.83
CA ALA A 11 -1.97 4.21 -17.02
C ALA A 11 -0.98 3.88 -15.90
N HIS A 12 -0.23 4.88 -15.42
CA HIS A 12 0.91 4.69 -14.52
C HIS A 12 0.63 5.09 -13.07
N HIS A 13 -0.40 5.89 -12.81
CA HIS A 13 -0.75 6.47 -11.51
C HIS A 13 0.35 7.35 -10.87
N HIS A 14 1.30 7.80 -11.68
CA HIS A 14 2.26 8.86 -11.39
C HIS A 14 2.55 9.64 -12.67
N LEU A 15 3.20 10.79 -12.57
CA LEU A 15 3.62 11.60 -13.72
C LEU A 15 5.15 11.75 -13.74
N ASP A 16 5.81 10.64 -14.09
CA ASP A 16 7.27 10.57 -14.21
C ASP A 16 7.68 9.69 -15.41
N PRO A 17 7.42 10.14 -16.65
CA PRO A 17 7.87 9.44 -17.84
C PRO A 17 9.41 9.34 -17.86
N THR A 18 9.89 8.14 -18.17
CA THR A 18 11.32 7.78 -18.21
C THR A 18 11.76 7.28 -19.59
N ASP A 19 10.83 6.81 -20.42
CA ASP A 19 11.10 6.34 -21.77
C ASP A 19 11.17 7.53 -22.74
N LEU A 20 12.39 7.88 -23.16
CA LEU A 20 12.59 9.03 -24.05
C LEU A 20 12.03 8.79 -25.45
N ASP A 21 12.04 7.53 -25.91
CA ASP A 21 11.65 7.18 -27.27
C ASP A 21 10.13 7.26 -27.43
N HIS A 22 9.39 6.83 -26.40
CA HIS A 22 7.93 6.87 -26.38
C HIS A 22 7.35 8.18 -25.82
N ASP A 23 7.94 8.73 -24.74
CA ASP A 23 7.37 9.86 -23.99
C ASP A 23 8.11 11.19 -24.20
N GLY A 24 9.09 11.26 -25.10
CA GLY A 24 9.92 12.45 -25.32
C GLY A 24 9.16 13.79 -25.39
N PRO A 25 8.07 13.90 -26.17
CA PRO A 25 7.26 15.13 -26.20
C PRO A 25 6.61 15.46 -24.85
N LEU A 26 6.11 14.46 -24.13
CA LEU A 26 5.52 14.63 -22.79
C LEU A 26 6.58 15.06 -21.78
N MET A 27 7.76 14.44 -21.82
CA MET A 27 8.90 14.80 -20.97
C MET A 27 9.32 16.26 -21.19
N ALA A 28 9.47 16.70 -22.44
CA ALA A 28 9.80 18.07 -22.78
C ALA A 28 8.73 19.06 -22.28
N TRP A 29 7.45 18.71 -22.43
CA TRP A 29 6.35 19.54 -21.93
C TRP A 29 6.36 19.64 -20.40
N ILE A 30 6.57 18.54 -19.68
CA ILE A 30 6.70 18.52 -18.21
C ILE A 30 7.86 19.42 -17.76
N VAL A 31 9.01 19.34 -18.43
CA VAL A 31 10.17 20.22 -18.15
C VAL A 31 9.78 21.69 -18.32
N ARG A 32 9.05 22.03 -19.39
CA ARG A 32 8.55 23.40 -19.60
C ARG A 32 7.59 23.82 -18.49
N GLN A 33 6.66 22.96 -18.05
CA GLN A 33 5.75 23.28 -16.94
C GLN A 33 6.53 23.56 -15.63
N ARG A 34 7.55 22.77 -15.32
CA ARG A 34 8.42 23.00 -14.14
C ARG A 34 9.12 24.35 -14.22
N HIS A 35 9.67 24.69 -15.39
CA HIS A 35 10.32 25.98 -15.60
C HIS A 35 9.35 27.15 -15.43
N LEU A 36 8.17 27.11 -16.07
CA LEU A 36 7.15 28.15 -15.93
C LEU A 36 6.72 28.35 -14.47
N LYS A 37 6.57 27.26 -13.70
CA LYS A 37 6.26 27.36 -12.27
C LYS A 37 7.40 28.02 -11.50
N GLY A 38 8.65 27.65 -11.79
CA GLY A 38 9.84 28.25 -11.17
C GLY A 38 9.99 29.75 -11.45
N CYS A 39 9.54 30.20 -12.63
CA CYS A 39 9.51 31.62 -13.00
C CYS A 39 8.26 32.36 -12.49
N GLY A 40 7.31 31.68 -11.84
CA GLY A 40 6.04 32.29 -11.41
C GLY A 40 5.05 32.59 -12.53
N GLU A 41 5.30 32.08 -13.74
CA GLU A 41 4.47 32.31 -14.93
C GLU A 41 3.37 31.25 -15.11
N LEU A 42 3.43 30.16 -14.34
CA LEU A 42 2.41 29.11 -14.40
C LEU A 42 1.21 29.48 -13.53
N GLY A 43 0.05 29.65 -14.17
CA GLY A 43 -1.19 29.99 -13.48
C GLY A 43 -1.60 28.96 -12.41
N PRO A 44 -2.26 29.39 -11.32
CA PRO A 44 -2.60 28.53 -10.18
C PRO A 44 -3.48 27.35 -10.56
N THR A 45 -4.46 27.55 -11.45
CA THR A 45 -5.33 26.47 -11.95
C THR A 45 -4.53 25.34 -12.59
N ARG A 46 -3.53 25.66 -13.41
CA ARG A 46 -2.67 24.64 -14.05
C ARG A 46 -1.78 23.94 -13.04
N ILE A 47 -1.32 24.64 -12.01
CA ILE A 47 -0.57 24.00 -10.91
C ILE A 47 -1.48 22.97 -10.22
N THR A 48 -2.71 23.35 -9.85
CA THR A 48 -3.67 22.44 -9.22
C THR A 48 -4.02 21.24 -10.10
N GLU A 49 -4.25 21.45 -11.40
CA GLU A 49 -4.49 20.37 -12.37
C GLU A 49 -3.33 19.37 -12.40
N LEU A 50 -2.09 19.87 -12.46
CA LEU A 50 -0.90 19.04 -12.50
C LEU A 50 -0.62 18.35 -11.16
N ASP A 51 -0.88 19.01 -10.04
CA ASP A 51 -0.79 18.42 -8.70
C ASP A 51 -1.75 17.23 -8.56
N ALA A 52 -2.97 17.33 -9.11
CA ALA A 52 -3.95 16.24 -9.13
C ALA A 52 -3.46 15.02 -9.94
N LEU A 53 -2.60 15.24 -10.95
CA LEU A 53 -1.94 14.18 -11.72
C LEU A 53 -0.63 13.70 -11.07
N GLY A 54 -0.33 14.10 -9.83
CA GLY A 54 0.90 13.69 -9.14
C GLY A 54 2.17 14.31 -9.71
N MET A 55 2.10 15.53 -10.24
CA MET A 55 3.24 16.25 -10.82
C MET A 55 4.40 16.39 -9.83
N ILE A 56 5.54 15.80 -10.19
CA ILE A 56 6.79 15.96 -9.45
C ILE A 56 7.46 17.24 -9.94
N TRP A 57 7.35 18.33 -9.20
CA TRP A 57 7.90 19.63 -9.61
C TRP A 57 9.42 19.72 -9.58
N SER A 58 10.08 19.00 -8.67
CA SER A 58 11.54 18.94 -8.58
C SER A 58 12.00 17.53 -8.24
N LYS A 59 12.66 16.85 -9.19
CA LYS A 59 13.16 15.48 -8.99
C LYS A 59 14.20 15.40 -7.86
N ASN A 60 15.02 16.45 -7.71
CA ASN A 60 16.13 16.49 -6.76
C ASN A 60 15.71 17.00 -5.38
N ALA A 61 14.91 18.08 -5.32
CA ALA A 61 14.46 18.63 -4.04
C ALA A 61 13.40 17.74 -3.37
N ASN A 62 12.63 16.97 -4.16
CA ASN A 62 11.51 16.19 -3.66
C ASN A 62 11.68 14.69 -3.91
N ALA A 63 12.89 14.14 -3.66
CA ALA A 63 13.16 12.70 -3.81
C ALA A 63 12.18 11.82 -3.00
N TRP A 64 11.72 12.32 -1.85
CA TRP A 64 10.72 11.65 -1.03
C TRP A 64 9.33 11.65 -1.71
N GLU A 65 8.83 12.79 -2.19
CA GLU A 65 7.54 12.87 -2.90
C GLU A 65 7.54 12.05 -4.19
N ARG A 66 8.68 12.00 -4.91
CA ARG A 66 8.84 11.10 -6.04
C ARG A 66 8.62 9.65 -5.61
N GLY A 67 9.29 9.19 -4.56
CA GLY A 67 9.11 7.83 -4.05
C GLY A 67 7.68 7.55 -3.54
N LEU A 68 7.05 8.55 -2.92
CA LEU A 68 5.65 8.47 -2.51
C LEU A 68 4.72 8.30 -3.72
N ALA A 69 4.96 8.99 -4.84
CA ALA A 69 4.15 8.83 -6.05
C ALA A 69 4.20 7.39 -6.57
N TYR A 70 5.38 6.77 -6.60
CA TYR A 70 5.51 5.35 -6.97
C TYR A 70 4.89 4.40 -5.93
N ALA A 71 4.96 4.72 -4.64
CA ALA A 71 4.27 3.94 -3.61
C ALA A 71 2.74 4.03 -3.76
N LYS A 72 2.19 5.20 -4.07
CA LYS A 72 0.76 5.39 -4.39
C LYS A 72 0.36 4.59 -5.63
N ALA A 73 1.17 4.63 -6.68
CA ALA A 73 0.93 3.86 -7.89
C ALA A 73 0.94 2.34 -7.63
N PHE A 74 1.93 1.85 -6.87
CA PHE A 74 1.96 0.45 -6.45
C PHE A 74 0.75 0.08 -5.59
N HIS A 75 0.37 0.94 -4.64
CA HIS A 75 -0.81 0.72 -3.80
C HIS A 75 -2.08 0.66 -4.64
N HIS A 76 -2.24 1.50 -5.66
CA HIS A 76 -3.38 1.46 -6.56
C HIS A 76 -3.46 0.13 -7.32
N GLN A 77 -2.33 -0.40 -7.79
CA GLN A 77 -2.27 -1.66 -8.54
C GLN A 77 -2.46 -2.92 -7.66
N HIS A 78 -2.02 -2.88 -6.40
CA HIS A 78 -1.95 -4.07 -5.54
C HIS A 78 -2.81 -4.03 -4.28
N GLY A 79 -3.36 -2.86 -3.92
CA GLY A 79 -4.15 -2.64 -2.71
C GLY A 79 -3.36 -2.69 -1.39
N HIS A 80 -2.02 -2.68 -1.45
CA HIS A 80 -1.16 -2.68 -0.27
C HIS A 80 0.25 -2.16 -0.59
N LEU A 81 1.01 -1.78 0.45
CA LEU A 81 2.42 -1.39 0.37
C LEU A 81 3.37 -2.50 0.82
N ALA A 82 2.98 -3.78 0.72
CA ALA A 82 3.83 -4.93 0.99
C ALA A 82 4.86 -5.22 -0.13
N ILE A 83 5.60 -4.19 -0.54
CA ILE A 83 6.53 -4.16 -1.67
C ILE A 83 7.84 -4.89 -1.34
N PRO A 84 8.24 -5.94 -2.09
CA PRO A 84 9.56 -6.56 -1.96
C PRO A 84 10.70 -5.55 -2.22
N ALA A 85 11.83 -5.69 -1.52
CA ALA A 85 12.94 -4.72 -1.63
C ALA A 85 13.57 -4.61 -3.03
N THR A 86 13.44 -5.65 -3.86
CA THR A 86 13.95 -5.72 -5.23
C THR A 86 12.95 -5.24 -6.28
N ALA A 87 11.70 -4.97 -5.89
CA ALA A 87 10.65 -4.61 -6.83
C ALA A 87 10.91 -3.22 -7.45
N LYS A 88 10.63 -3.15 -8.75
CA LYS A 88 10.62 -1.92 -9.53
C LYS A 88 9.22 -1.68 -10.09
N LEU A 89 8.87 -0.41 -10.27
CA LEU A 89 7.69 0.06 -10.99
C LEU A 89 8.16 1.13 -11.96
N ASP A 90 7.94 0.93 -13.26
CA ASP A 90 8.42 1.81 -14.34
C ASP A 90 9.90 2.19 -14.17
N ASP A 91 10.73 1.16 -13.97
CA ASP A 91 12.17 1.21 -13.68
C ASP A 91 12.60 1.92 -12.37
N TYR A 92 11.67 2.54 -11.65
CA TYR A 92 11.93 3.09 -10.34
C TYR A 92 11.99 1.98 -9.28
N ALA A 93 13.07 1.97 -8.48
CA ALA A 93 13.29 1.00 -7.41
C ALA A 93 12.42 1.29 -6.16
N VAL A 94 11.10 1.25 -6.32
CA VAL A 94 10.10 1.51 -5.27
C VAL A 94 10.26 0.57 -4.07
N GLY A 95 10.67 -0.68 -4.29
CA GLY A 95 10.97 -1.64 -3.24
C GLY A 95 12.13 -1.19 -2.34
N ALA A 96 13.21 -0.72 -2.96
CA ALA A 96 14.37 -0.22 -2.23
C ALA A 96 14.04 1.08 -1.47
N TRP A 97 13.21 1.95 -2.07
CA TRP A 97 12.71 3.15 -1.41
C TRP A 97 11.84 2.82 -0.19
N MET A 98 10.86 1.91 -0.32
CA MET A 98 10.02 1.48 0.80
C MET A 98 10.83 0.83 1.92
N ARG A 99 11.84 0.02 1.59
CA ARG A 99 12.75 -0.56 2.59
C ARG A 99 13.46 0.54 3.40
N ARG A 100 13.87 1.63 2.76
CA ARG A 100 14.47 2.78 3.46
C ARG A 100 13.45 3.46 4.36
N GLN A 101 12.20 3.65 3.90
CA GLN A 101 11.15 4.25 4.74
C GLN A 101 10.87 3.42 5.99
N ARG A 102 10.83 2.08 5.88
CA ARG A 102 10.58 1.19 7.04
C ARG A 102 11.69 1.31 8.10
N LYS A 103 12.93 1.56 7.68
CA LYS A 103 14.10 1.70 8.57
C LYS A 103 14.36 3.13 9.03
N ALA A 104 13.68 4.11 8.45
CA ALA A 104 13.94 5.52 8.74
C ALA A 104 13.39 5.88 10.12
N ALA A 105 14.29 6.22 11.05
CA ALA A 105 13.92 6.81 12.33
C ALA A 105 13.53 8.30 12.22
N GLY A 106 13.92 8.96 11.12
CA GLY A 106 13.74 10.40 10.90
C GLY A 106 12.64 10.78 9.91
N LEU A 107 11.63 9.93 9.70
CA LEU A 107 10.43 10.32 8.95
C LEU A 107 9.73 11.47 9.68
N THR A 108 9.37 12.53 8.96
CA THR A 108 8.51 13.56 9.56
C THR A 108 7.12 12.98 9.85
N HIS A 109 6.37 13.62 10.75
CA HIS A 109 5.00 13.19 11.06
C HIS A 109 4.13 13.16 9.81
N ASP A 110 4.23 14.17 8.94
CA ASP A 110 3.51 14.24 7.66
C ASP A 110 3.89 13.08 6.71
N GLN A 111 5.18 12.77 6.61
CA GLN A 111 5.65 11.66 5.77
C GLN A 111 5.13 10.30 6.25
N ALA A 112 5.15 10.08 7.57
CA ALA A 112 4.58 8.87 8.17
C ALA A 112 3.07 8.79 7.91
N ALA A 113 2.33 9.87 8.19
CA ALA A 113 0.88 9.93 8.00
C ALA A 113 0.46 9.66 6.54
N LYS A 114 1.22 10.17 5.56
CA LYS A 114 0.99 9.91 4.14
C LYS A 114 1.13 8.43 3.78
N LEU A 115 2.03 7.68 4.40
CA LEU A 115 2.20 6.24 4.18
C LEU A 115 1.19 5.42 4.99
N ASP A 116 0.91 5.83 6.22
CA ASP A 116 -0.10 5.21 7.09
C ASP A 116 -1.49 5.28 6.44
N GLY A 117 -1.83 6.41 5.80
CA GLY A 117 -3.09 6.58 5.07
C GLY A 117 -3.20 5.77 3.78
N LEU A 118 -2.09 5.21 3.27
CA LEU A 118 -2.11 4.28 2.14
C LEU A 118 -2.24 2.84 2.61
N ASP A 119 -1.39 2.40 3.54
CA ASP A 119 -1.43 1.04 4.07
C ASP A 119 -0.83 1.03 5.48
N GLU A 120 -1.64 1.00 6.52
CA GLU A 120 -1.16 0.96 7.90
C GLU A 120 -0.20 -0.20 8.24
N LEU A 121 -0.18 -1.27 7.43
CA LEU A 121 0.73 -2.39 7.57
C LEU A 121 2.08 -2.15 6.85
N TRP A 122 2.31 -0.98 6.25
CA TRP A 122 3.49 -0.68 5.44
C TRP A 122 4.79 -0.77 6.22
N ARG A 123 4.77 -0.67 7.55
CA ARG A 123 5.97 -0.81 8.40
C ARG A 123 6.42 -2.24 8.61
N PHE A 124 5.52 -3.22 8.47
CA PHE A 124 5.87 -4.63 8.65
C PHE A 124 6.73 -5.15 7.53
N GLU A 125 7.50 -6.23 7.75
CA GLU A 125 8.24 -6.85 6.66
C GLU A 125 7.28 -7.30 5.53
N PRO A 126 7.61 -7.06 4.25
CA PRO A 126 6.71 -7.32 3.12
C PRO A 126 6.15 -8.75 3.10
N ASP A 127 6.98 -9.76 3.39
CA ASP A 127 6.56 -11.16 3.40
C ASP A 127 5.55 -11.45 4.52
N TRP A 128 5.73 -10.82 5.68
CA TRP A 128 4.80 -10.96 6.80
C TRP A 128 3.46 -10.30 6.46
N ASN A 129 3.49 -9.05 5.97
CA ASN A 129 2.30 -8.31 5.56
C ASN A 129 1.51 -9.07 4.47
N ARG A 130 2.18 -9.54 3.41
CA ARG A 130 1.52 -10.35 2.36
C ARG A 130 0.90 -11.63 2.92
N SER A 131 1.60 -12.35 3.80
CA SER A 131 1.08 -13.59 4.37
C SER A 131 -0.10 -13.35 5.31
N TYR A 132 -0.07 -12.27 6.09
CA TYR A 132 -1.18 -11.86 6.95
C TYR A 132 -2.42 -11.52 6.11
N ARG A 133 -2.27 -10.75 5.02
CA ARG A 133 -3.37 -10.43 4.09
C ARG A 133 -3.92 -11.68 3.38
N ARG A 134 -3.07 -12.63 3.00
CA ARG A 134 -3.50 -13.94 2.48
C ARG A 134 -4.33 -14.73 3.50
N LEU A 135 -3.95 -14.65 4.78
CA LEU A 135 -4.74 -15.24 5.86
C LEU A 135 -6.11 -14.54 6.01
N LEU A 136 -6.17 -13.21 5.99
CA LEU A 136 -7.44 -12.48 6.02
C LEU A 136 -8.34 -12.87 4.85
N ALA A 137 -7.81 -12.94 3.63
CA ALA A 137 -8.56 -13.34 2.45
C ALA A 137 -9.09 -14.77 2.57
N TYR A 138 -8.27 -15.69 3.07
CA TYR A 138 -8.67 -17.07 3.37
C TYR A 138 -9.81 -17.14 4.41
N LEU A 139 -9.73 -16.35 5.49
CA LEU A 139 -10.78 -16.30 6.52
C LEU A 139 -12.09 -15.69 5.99
N ALA A 140 -11.99 -14.67 5.14
CA ALA A 140 -13.16 -13.98 4.57
C ALA A 140 -14.04 -14.90 3.71
N VAL A 141 -13.46 -15.94 3.09
CA VAL A 141 -14.18 -16.93 2.29
C VAL A 141 -14.61 -18.17 3.09
N GLY A 142 -14.63 -18.09 4.43
CA GLY A 142 -15.07 -19.18 5.31
C GLY A 142 -13.95 -20.06 5.83
N GLY A 143 -12.70 -19.61 5.71
CA GLY A 143 -11.56 -20.32 6.26
C GLY A 143 -11.54 -20.41 7.80
N THR A 144 -10.97 -21.49 8.32
CA THR A 144 -10.70 -21.72 9.76
C THR A 144 -9.22 -21.48 10.13
N LEU A 145 -8.96 -20.98 11.34
CA LEU A 145 -7.60 -20.93 11.90
C LEU A 145 -7.10 -22.29 12.36
N ASP A 146 -8.02 -23.17 12.72
CA ASP A 146 -7.71 -24.53 13.16
C ASP A 146 -7.53 -25.50 11.98
N GLY A 147 -6.92 -26.64 12.29
CA GLY A 147 -6.74 -27.76 11.36
C GLY A 147 -5.27 -28.05 11.02
N PRO A 148 -5.04 -28.89 10.00
CA PRO A 148 -3.69 -29.36 9.67
C PRO A 148 -2.83 -28.24 9.07
N ALA A 149 -1.54 -28.22 9.41
CA ALA A 149 -0.63 -27.16 8.95
C ALA A 149 -0.49 -27.09 7.42
N ASN A 150 -0.47 -28.25 6.77
CA ASN A 150 -0.26 -28.38 5.33
C ASN A 150 -1.54 -28.12 4.50
N ARG A 151 -2.65 -27.72 5.12
CA ARG A 151 -3.89 -27.33 4.42
C ARG A 151 -3.62 -26.19 3.44
N THR A 152 -4.27 -26.23 2.28
CA THR A 152 -4.20 -25.16 1.28
C THR A 152 -5.04 -23.95 1.69
N GLY A 153 -4.74 -22.79 1.12
CA GLY A 153 -5.48 -21.54 1.32
C GLY A 153 -6.81 -21.46 0.56
N GLY A 154 -7.34 -22.60 0.10
CA GLY A 154 -8.51 -22.67 -0.77
C GLY A 154 -8.17 -22.55 -2.26
N GLU A 155 -9.21 -22.49 -3.09
CA GLU A 155 -9.08 -22.43 -4.56
C GLU A 155 -8.45 -21.12 -5.05
N ALA A 156 -8.72 -20.01 -4.35
CA ALA A 156 -8.17 -18.70 -4.70
C ALA A 156 -6.65 -18.60 -4.50
N ASP A 157 -6.08 -19.41 -3.59
CA ASP A 157 -4.64 -19.44 -3.33
C ASP A 157 -4.18 -20.83 -2.86
N PRO A 158 -4.06 -21.80 -3.78
CA PRO A 158 -3.68 -23.17 -3.43
C PRO A 158 -2.24 -23.27 -2.91
N THR A 159 -1.42 -22.26 -3.16
CA THR A 159 -0.01 -22.20 -2.73
C THR A 159 0.12 -21.78 -1.27
N PHE A 160 -0.85 -21.03 -0.73
CA PHE A 160 -0.81 -20.57 0.66
C PHE A 160 -1.07 -21.73 1.61
N ARG A 161 -0.31 -21.78 2.70
CA ARG A 161 -0.48 -22.77 3.77
C ARG A 161 -0.75 -22.04 5.09
N PRO A 162 -2.01 -21.68 5.40
CA PRO A 162 -2.34 -20.87 6.58
C PRO A 162 -1.87 -21.51 7.88
N GLY A 163 -2.07 -22.82 8.07
CA GLY A 163 -1.66 -23.51 9.29
C GLY A 163 -0.14 -23.57 9.47
N THR A 164 0.64 -23.74 8.39
CA THR A 164 2.11 -23.63 8.43
C THR A 164 2.55 -22.22 8.83
N TRP A 165 1.91 -21.19 8.26
CA TRP A 165 2.24 -19.81 8.59
C TRP A 165 1.88 -19.45 10.04
N LEU A 166 0.73 -19.89 10.55
CA LEU A 166 0.30 -19.71 11.94
C LEU A 166 1.27 -20.37 12.93
N ARG A 167 1.68 -21.63 12.69
CA ARG A 167 2.69 -22.29 13.54
C ARG A 167 4.02 -21.56 13.55
N LYS A 168 4.42 -20.95 12.42
CA LYS A 168 5.61 -20.09 12.36
C LYS A 168 5.42 -18.83 13.22
N GLN A 169 4.23 -18.24 13.25
CA GLN A 169 3.93 -17.08 14.10
C GLN A 169 3.93 -17.46 15.58
N ASP A 170 3.31 -18.59 15.96
CA ASP A 170 3.31 -19.08 17.34
C ASP A 170 4.75 -19.30 17.85
N LYS A 171 5.59 -19.96 17.03
CA LYS A 171 7.01 -20.11 17.34
C LYS A 171 7.72 -18.76 17.46
N ALA A 172 7.48 -17.83 16.54
CA ALA A 172 8.07 -16.49 16.58
C ALA A 172 7.66 -15.71 17.85
N ARG A 173 6.40 -15.89 18.30
CA ARG A 173 5.89 -15.34 19.56
C ARG A 173 6.65 -15.91 20.75
N THR A 174 6.81 -17.23 20.84
CA THR A 174 7.51 -17.87 21.98
C THR A 174 8.96 -17.44 22.12
N VAL A 175 9.61 -17.05 21.03
CA VAL A 175 11.02 -16.60 21.03
C VAL A 175 11.15 -15.07 21.04
N GLY A 176 10.05 -14.32 21.24
CA GLY A 176 10.07 -12.86 21.35
C GLY A 176 10.40 -12.12 20.06
N LYS A 177 10.15 -12.71 18.88
CA LYS A 177 10.46 -12.11 17.57
C LYS A 177 9.30 -11.33 16.94
N LEU A 178 8.10 -11.43 17.48
CA LEU A 178 6.96 -10.64 17.02
C LEU A 178 6.95 -9.28 17.71
N THR A 179 6.61 -8.23 16.95
CA THR A 179 6.35 -6.92 17.55
C THR A 179 5.03 -6.95 18.34
N GLU A 180 4.84 -5.97 19.22
CA GLU A 180 3.57 -5.81 19.96
C GLU A 180 2.38 -5.67 19.00
N GLN A 181 2.53 -4.90 17.93
CA GLN A 181 1.48 -4.73 16.93
C GLN A 181 1.18 -6.03 16.17
N GLN A 182 2.20 -6.82 15.78
CA GLN A 182 1.97 -8.14 15.16
C GLN A 182 1.24 -9.09 16.12
N THR A 183 1.61 -9.05 17.39
CA THR A 183 1.00 -9.82 18.46
C THR A 183 -0.48 -9.46 18.61
N ALA A 184 -0.81 -8.16 18.68
CA ALA A 184 -2.18 -7.67 18.77
C ALA A 184 -3.03 -8.10 17.56
N LEU A 185 -2.50 -7.96 16.34
CA LEU A 185 -3.19 -8.39 15.12
C LEU A 185 -3.51 -9.89 15.12
N LEU A 186 -2.58 -10.73 15.61
CA LEU A 186 -2.80 -12.18 15.71
C LEU A 186 -3.79 -12.55 16.83
N ASP A 187 -3.85 -11.78 17.91
CA ASP A 187 -4.84 -12.00 18.97
C ASP A 187 -6.24 -11.59 18.53
N GLU A 188 -6.35 -10.53 17.72
CA GLU A 188 -7.61 -10.13 17.11
C GLU A 188 -8.15 -11.22 16.18
N LEU A 189 -7.27 -11.88 15.42
CA LEU A 189 -7.64 -13.07 14.66
C LEU A 189 -8.14 -14.22 15.52
N ARG A 190 -7.98 -14.24 16.84
CA ARG A 190 -8.53 -15.31 17.69
C ARG A 190 -9.90 -14.96 18.29
N ARG A 191 -10.40 -13.74 18.05
CA ARG A 191 -11.73 -13.28 18.49
C ARG A 191 -12.65 -13.04 17.29
N PRO A 192 -13.56 -13.97 16.95
CA PRO A 192 -14.49 -13.77 15.83
C PRO A 192 -15.48 -12.63 16.12
N PRO A 193 -16.00 -11.92 15.09
CA PRO A 193 -15.77 -12.11 13.66
C PRO A 193 -14.40 -11.59 13.18
N TRP A 194 -13.87 -12.11 12.08
CA TRP A 194 -12.57 -11.71 11.54
C TRP A 194 -12.66 -10.36 10.81
N PRO A 195 -11.60 -9.54 10.83
CA PRO A 195 -11.55 -8.35 10.00
C PRO A 195 -11.49 -8.77 8.51
N SER A 196 -12.22 -8.04 7.67
CA SER A 196 -12.17 -8.21 6.22
C SER A 196 -10.79 -7.82 5.70
N PRO A 197 -10.33 -8.36 4.55
CA PRO A 197 -9.04 -7.98 3.95
C PRO A 197 -8.90 -6.47 3.65
N THR A 198 -10.05 -5.79 3.56
CA THR A 198 -10.20 -4.35 3.32
C THR A 198 -10.40 -3.55 4.60
N ASP A 199 -10.66 -4.19 5.75
CA ASP A 199 -10.86 -3.50 7.01
C ASP A 199 -9.50 -3.01 7.52
N SER A 200 -9.46 -1.75 7.98
CA SER A 200 -8.28 -1.13 8.59
C SER A 200 -8.04 -1.76 9.98
N PRO A 201 -6.88 -2.40 10.24
CA PRO A 201 -6.57 -2.95 11.55
C PRO A 201 -6.57 -1.95 12.73
N ASN A 202 -6.58 -0.63 12.48
CA ASN A 202 -6.72 0.41 13.50
C ASN A 202 -8.13 1.02 13.63
N SER A 203 -9.14 0.52 12.90
CA SER A 203 -10.52 1.01 13.06
C SER A 203 -11.14 0.50 14.38
N PRO A 204 -11.67 1.39 15.25
CA PRO A 204 -12.45 0.96 16.39
C PRO A 204 -13.71 0.28 15.86
N ARG A 205 -13.86 -1.03 16.12
CA ARG A 205 -15.06 -1.76 15.71
C ARG A 205 -16.28 -1.14 16.37
N GLY A 206 -17.06 -0.41 15.58
CA GLY A 206 -18.39 0.04 15.95
C GLY A 206 -19.25 -1.16 16.31
N ASN A 207 -19.82 -1.11 17.50
CA ASN A 207 -20.62 -2.17 18.09
C ASN A 207 -21.93 -2.35 17.29
N SER A 208 -21.91 -3.09 16.19
CA SER A 208 -23.12 -3.41 15.42
C SER A 208 -23.82 -4.63 16.01
N PHE A 209 -24.29 -4.53 17.26
CA PHE A 209 -25.36 -5.37 17.79
C PHE A 209 -26.68 -4.62 17.63
N GLY A 210 -27.40 -4.94 16.56
CA GLY A 210 -28.69 -4.32 16.26
C GLY A 210 -29.44 -5.02 15.14
N ARG A 211 -29.48 -6.37 15.13
CA ARG A 211 -30.49 -7.07 14.32
C ARG A 211 -31.79 -7.11 15.11
N ASN A 212 -32.60 -6.08 14.94
CA ASN A 212 -34.02 -6.14 15.27
C ASN A 212 -34.69 -7.14 14.32
N ARG A 213 -35.17 -8.27 14.84
CA ARG A 213 -36.13 -9.13 14.13
C ARG A 213 -37.52 -8.54 14.32
N PRO A 214 -38.34 -8.37 13.27
CA PRO A 214 -39.76 -8.15 13.49
C PRO A 214 -40.39 -9.48 13.92
N VAL A 215 -41.03 -9.48 15.08
CA VAL A 215 -41.98 -10.54 15.45
C VAL A 215 -43.35 -10.02 15.05
N GLY A 216 -43.90 -10.56 13.96
CA GLY A 216 -45.29 -10.35 13.59
C GLY A 216 -46.14 -11.51 14.07
N CYS A 217 -47.22 -11.19 14.78
CA CYS A 217 -48.57 -11.77 14.70
C CYS A 217 -49.51 -10.69 15.26
#